data_AF-C7BVM6-F1
#
_entry.id   AF-C7BVM6-F1
#
_cell.length_a   1.000
_cell.length_b   1.000
_cell.length_c   1.000
_cell.angle_alpha   90.00
_cell.angle_beta   90.00
_cell.angle_gamma   90.00
#
_symmetry.space_group_name_H-M   'P 1'
#
loop_
_entity.id
_entity.type
_entity.pdbx_description
1 polymer ?
#
loop_
_entity_poly.entity_id
_entity_poly.type
_entity_poly.pdbx_seq_one_letter_code
_entity_poly.pdbx_strand_id
1 'polypeptide(L)'
;MAQRVTYRRRLSYNTRSNKAKIVKTPGGRLVYQYLKKRGSVPRCKDTGVKLHGITPARPRELRRLKKNQRTVSRAYGGCLSPNAVKERILRSFLLEEQKIVSRVLKSRRGAE
;
A
#
# COMPACT_ATOMS: atom_id res chain seq x y z
N MET A 1 15.53 42.12 11.27
CA MET A 1 14.21 41.67 10.74
C MET A 1 14.32 40.27 10.16
N ALA A 2 13.38 39.37 10.43
CA ALA A 2 13.34 38.05 9.81
C ALA A 2 12.89 38.12 8.34
N GLN A 3 13.53 37.33 7.46
CA GLN A 3 13.17 37.33 6.03
C GLN A 3 11.80 36.68 5.81
N ARG A 4 10.85 37.45 5.29
CA ARG A 4 9.50 36.98 4.91
C ARG A 4 9.53 36.35 3.52
N VAL A 5 8.57 35.45 3.26
CA VAL A 5 8.47 34.70 2.00
C VAL A 5 7.05 34.74 1.45
N THR A 6 6.93 34.77 0.12
CA THR A 6 5.65 34.77 -0.61
C THR A 6 5.49 33.48 -1.42
N TYR A 7 4.26 32.98 -1.51
CA TYR A 7 3.96 31.84 -2.38
C TYR A 7 4.37 32.16 -3.83
N ARG A 8 4.97 31.19 -4.51
CA ARG A 8 5.48 31.35 -5.89
C ARG A 8 4.48 30.90 -6.96
N ARG A 9 3.43 30.17 -6.57
CA ARG A 9 2.31 29.79 -7.44
C ARG A 9 1.21 30.84 -7.36
N ARG A 10 0.35 30.90 -8.38
CA ARG A 10 -0.85 31.75 -8.40
C ARG A 10 -1.81 31.49 -7.23
N LEU A 11 -1.80 30.27 -6.66
CA LEU A 11 -2.64 29.90 -5.53
C LEU A 11 -2.11 30.49 -4.22
N SER A 12 -2.86 31.41 -3.64
CA SER A 12 -2.56 32.10 -2.37
C SER A 12 -3.02 31.34 -1.11
N TYR A 13 -3.94 30.39 -1.24
CA TYR A 13 -4.54 29.68 -0.11
C TYR A 13 -3.69 28.52 0.44
N ASN A 14 -3.78 28.27 1.74
CA ASN A 14 -3.08 27.21 2.46
C ASN A 14 -3.79 25.84 2.36
N THR A 15 -3.84 25.27 1.16
CA THR A 15 -4.50 23.97 0.92
C THR A 15 -3.53 22.79 1.05
N ARG A 16 -4.06 21.55 1.14
CA ARG A 16 -3.24 20.32 1.21
C ARG A 16 -2.29 20.13 0.01
N SER A 17 -2.64 20.67 -1.16
CA SER A 17 -1.81 20.62 -2.38
C SER A 17 -0.79 21.77 -2.47
N ASN A 18 -0.97 22.83 -1.69
CA ASN A 18 -0.12 24.04 -1.68
C ASN A 18 0.83 24.11 -0.48
N LYS A 19 0.93 23.03 0.31
CA LYS A 19 1.91 22.95 1.40
C LYS A 19 3.33 23.11 0.84
N ALA A 20 4.12 23.93 1.52
CA ALA A 20 5.48 24.27 1.13
C ALA A 20 6.40 24.25 2.36
N LYS A 21 7.69 23.97 2.12
CA LYS A 21 8.76 24.08 3.11
C LYS A 21 9.57 25.33 2.80
N ILE A 22 9.91 26.09 3.84
CA ILE A 22 10.87 27.20 3.72
C ILE A 22 12.27 26.59 3.69
N VAL A 23 13.04 26.89 2.66
CA VAL A 23 14.40 26.38 2.45
C VAL A 23 15.33 27.55 2.20
N LYS A 24 16.51 27.54 2.81
CA LYS A 24 17.58 28.50 2.56
C LYS A 24 18.31 28.07 1.29
N THR A 25 18.37 28.96 0.30
CA THR A 25 19.08 28.71 -0.96
C THR A 25 20.57 28.98 -0.79
N PRO A 26 21.44 28.47 -1.70
CA PRO A 26 22.87 28.79 -1.69
C PRO A 26 23.16 30.30 -1.71
N GLY A 27 22.34 31.10 -2.40
CA GLY A 27 22.42 32.57 -2.39
C GLY A 27 21.91 33.24 -1.11
N GLY A 28 21.73 32.49 -0.02
CA GLY A 28 21.36 33.01 1.30
C GLY A 28 19.90 33.41 1.49
N ARG A 29 19.06 33.33 0.45
CA ARG A 29 17.63 33.74 0.50
C ARG A 29 16.74 32.59 0.99
N LEU A 30 15.73 32.91 1.79
CA LEU A 30 14.65 31.99 2.14
C LEU A 30 13.62 31.93 1.00
N VAL A 31 13.27 30.72 0.57
CA VAL A 31 12.32 30.49 -0.53
C VAL A 31 11.38 29.33 -0.20
N TYR A 32 10.12 29.41 -0.64
CA TYR A 32 9.20 28.28 -0.59
C TYR A 32 9.55 27.22 -1.65
N GLN A 33 9.80 25.99 -1.19
CA GLN A 33 9.81 24.79 -2.01
C GLN A 33 8.51 24.00 -1.78
N TYR A 34 7.77 23.74 -2.86
CA TYR A 34 6.48 23.05 -2.78
C TYR A 34 6.65 21.56 -2.52
N LEU A 35 5.94 21.07 -1.51
CA LEU A 35 5.90 19.65 -1.18
C LEU A 35 4.78 18.97 -1.97
N LYS A 36 5.06 17.77 -2.48
CA LYS A 36 3.99 16.91 -3.02
C LYS A 36 3.21 16.28 -1.86
N LYS A 37 1.95 15.95 -2.11
CA LYS A 37 1.15 15.11 -1.20
C LYS A 37 1.85 13.76 -0.99
N ARG A 38 1.94 13.29 0.25
CA ARG A 38 2.53 11.98 0.59
C ARG A 38 1.73 10.85 -0.08
N GLY A 39 2.44 9.82 -0.53
CA GLY A 39 1.82 8.57 -1.00
C GLY A 39 1.22 7.79 0.17
N SER A 40 0.13 7.06 -0.08
CA SER A 40 -0.44 6.14 0.90
C SER A 40 0.33 4.82 0.91
N VAL A 41 0.45 4.21 2.08
CA VAL A 41 0.99 2.84 2.22
C VAL A 41 -0.09 1.85 1.77
N PRO A 42 0.24 0.86 0.92
CA PRO A 42 -0.70 -0.19 0.55
C PRO A 42 -1.21 -0.97 1.76
N ARG A 43 -2.49 -1.35 1.74
CA ARG A 43 -3.14 -2.12 2.80
C ARG A 43 -3.60 -3.47 2.26
N CYS A 44 -3.62 -4.47 3.13
CA CYS A 44 -4.21 -5.77 2.85
C CYS A 44 -5.69 -5.61 2.53
N LYS A 45 -6.18 -6.25 1.46
CA LYS A 45 -7.60 -6.21 1.09
C LYS A 45 -8.50 -6.93 2.10
N ASP A 46 -8.02 -8.02 2.69
CA ASP A 46 -8.81 -8.81 3.65
C ASP A 46 -8.81 -8.18 5.05
N THR A 47 -7.62 -7.93 5.61
CA THR A 47 -7.49 -7.51 7.01
C THR A 47 -7.28 -6.00 7.21
N GLY A 48 -7.10 -5.22 6.14
CA GLY A 48 -6.87 -3.77 6.23
C GLY A 48 -5.51 -3.34 6.82
N VAL A 49 -4.67 -4.29 7.25
CA VAL A 49 -3.34 -4.02 7.82
C VAL A 49 -2.39 -3.42 6.78
N LYS A 50 -1.44 -2.59 7.23
CA LYS A 50 -0.42 -2.01 6.34
C LYS A 50 0.52 -3.11 5.83
N LEU A 51 0.81 -3.10 4.54
CA LEU A 51 1.75 -4.03 3.94
C LEU A 51 3.18 -3.52 4.10
N HIS A 52 4.02 -4.34 4.73
CA HIS A 52 5.45 -4.09 4.90
C HIS A 52 6.24 -4.50 3.65
N GLY A 53 7.41 -3.89 3.45
CA GLY A 53 8.29 -4.18 2.30
C GLY A 53 7.87 -3.53 0.98
N ILE A 54 6.88 -2.62 0.99
CA ILE A 54 6.43 -1.89 -0.21
C ILE A 54 6.64 -0.39 0.01
N THR A 55 7.28 0.26 -0.96
CA THR A 55 7.54 1.71 -0.88
C THR A 55 6.24 2.51 -1.08
N PRO A 56 5.84 3.39 -0.14
CA PRO A 56 4.69 4.26 -0.33
C PRO A 56 4.99 5.34 -1.38
N ALA A 57 4.19 5.38 -2.44
CA ALA A 57 4.36 6.32 -3.54
C ALA A 57 3.01 6.80 -4.11
N ARG A 58 3.01 7.93 -4.81
CA ARG A 58 1.82 8.37 -5.57
C ARG A 58 1.65 7.50 -6.82
N PRO A 59 0.43 7.34 -7.38
CA PRO A 59 0.19 6.43 -8.51
C PRO A 59 1.15 6.59 -9.70
N ARG A 60 1.47 7.85 -10.08
CA ARG A 60 2.42 8.12 -11.18
C ARG A 60 3.88 7.75 -10.84
N GLU A 61 4.27 7.89 -9.58
CA GLU A 61 5.60 7.52 -9.09
C GLU A 61 5.69 6.00 -8.91
N LEU A 62 4.63 5.36 -8.44
CA LEU A 62 4.52 3.90 -8.32
C LEU A 62 4.81 3.20 -9.65
N ARG A 63 4.30 3.73 -10.77
CA ARG A 63 4.59 3.18 -12.11
C ARG A 63 6.08 3.23 -12.49
N ARG A 64 6.84 4.18 -11.93
CA ARG A 64 8.28 4.35 -12.21
C ARG A 64 9.17 3.50 -11.31
N LEU A 65 8.64 2.96 -10.20
CA LEU A 65 9.41 2.15 -9.28
C LEU A 65 9.75 0.78 -9.87
N LYS A 66 10.87 0.20 -9.42
CA LYS A 66 11.26 -1.17 -9.77
C LYS A 66 10.26 -2.18 -9.20
N LYS A 67 10.25 -3.41 -9.74
CA LYS A 67 9.30 -4.47 -9.30
C LYS A 67 9.50 -4.82 -7.82
N ASN A 68 10.74 -5.00 -7.38
CA ASN A 68 11.10 -5.32 -5.99
C ASN A 68 10.63 -4.27 -4.97
N GLN A 69 10.47 -3.01 -5.37
CA GLN A 69 9.95 -1.94 -4.49
C GLN A 69 8.43 -1.93 -4.39
N ARG A 70 7.73 -2.63 -5.29
CA ARG A 70 6.26 -2.67 -5.40
C ARG A 70 5.65 -3.95 -4.82
N THR A 71 6.42 -5.03 -4.75
CA THR A 71 5.94 -6.38 -4.43
C THR A 71 6.89 -7.09 -3.47
N VAL A 72 6.35 -8.06 -2.74
CA VAL A 72 7.12 -8.98 -1.86
C VAL A 72 7.15 -10.37 -2.51
N SER A 73 8.26 -11.11 -2.35
CA SER A 73 8.46 -12.46 -2.92
C SER A 73 7.70 -13.55 -2.16
N ARG A 74 6.37 -13.56 -2.30
CA ARG A 74 5.46 -14.62 -1.82
C ARG A 74 4.14 -14.63 -2.59
N ALA A 75 3.33 -15.68 -2.43
CA ALA A 75 1.97 -15.73 -2.95
C ALA A 75 1.15 -14.51 -2.47
N TYR A 76 0.42 -13.89 -3.40
CA TYR A 76 -0.33 -12.64 -3.19
C TYR A 76 0.50 -11.47 -2.61
N GLY A 77 1.82 -11.48 -2.82
CA GLY A 77 2.72 -10.41 -2.42
C GLY A 77 2.29 -9.06 -2.98
N GLY A 78 2.27 -8.03 -2.14
CA GLY A 78 1.81 -6.70 -2.55
C GLY A 78 0.30 -6.46 -2.45
N CYS A 79 -0.49 -7.51 -2.23
CA CYS A 79 -1.96 -7.42 -2.18
C CYS A 79 -2.53 -7.85 -0.81
N LEU A 80 -2.03 -8.97 -0.27
CA LEU A 80 -2.51 -9.55 0.99
C LEU A 80 -1.43 -9.53 2.06
N SER A 81 -1.81 -9.60 3.34
CA SER A 81 -0.89 -9.77 4.46
C SER A 81 -0.41 -11.23 4.58
N PRO A 82 0.71 -11.52 5.27
CA PRO A 82 1.18 -12.89 5.45
C PRO A 82 0.14 -13.77 6.16
N ASN A 83 -0.51 -13.22 7.19
CA ASN A 83 -1.52 -13.93 7.96
C ASN A 83 -2.76 -14.25 7.12
N ALA A 84 -3.24 -13.30 6.31
CA ALA A 84 -4.37 -13.54 5.41
C ALA A 84 -4.05 -14.61 4.36
N VAL A 85 -2.81 -14.66 3.85
CA VAL A 85 -2.38 -15.72 2.93
C VAL A 85 -2.33 -17.07 3.62
N LYS A 86 -1.80 -17.14 4.85
CA LYS A 86 -1.79 -18.36 5.67
C LYS A 86 -3.20 -18.89 5.89
N GLU A 87 -4.13 -18.03 6.30
CA GLU A 87 -5.52 -18.40 6.53
C GLU A 87 -6.20 -18.91 5.25
N ARG A 88 -5.97 -18.26 4.11
CA ARG A 88 -6.48 -18.73 2.81
C ARG A 88 -5.97 -20.12 2.45
N ILE A 89 -4.67 -20.37 2.63
CA ILE A 89 -4.06 -21.68 2.33
C ILE A 89 -4.65 -22.76 3.24
N LEU A 90 -4.72 -22.52 4.54
CA LEU A 90 -5.28 -23.48 5.50
C LEU A 90 -6.76 -23.73 5.21
N ARG A 91 -7.54 -22.68 4.98
CA ARG A 91 -8.97 -22.80 4.68
C ARG A 91 -9.20 -23.56 3.37
N SER A 92 -8.44 -23.28 2.31
CA SER A 92 -8.58 -24.01 1.05
C SER A 92 -8.27 -25.49 1.22
N PHE A 93 -7.21 -25.82 1.95
CA PHE A 93 -6.83 -27.20 2.20
C PHE A 93 -7.91 -27.95 2.98
N LEU A 94 -8.31 -27.43 4.15
CA LEU A 94 -9.28 -28.09 5.02
C LEU A 94 -10.65 -28.24 4.36
N LEU A 95 -11.09 -27.25 3.56
CA LEU A 95 -12.36 -27.36 2.85
C LEU A 95 -12.34 -28.42 1.75
N GLU A 96 -11.23 -28.58 1.04
CA GLU A 96 -11.11 -29.66 0.05
C GLU A 96 -11.07 -31.03 0.70
N GLU A 97 -10.32 -31.19 1.80
CA GLU A 97 -10.33 -32.45 2.59
C GLU A 97 -11.74 -32.78 3.09
N GLN A 98 -12.46 -31.81 3.65
CA GLN A 98 -13.82 -32.00 4.12
C GLN A 98 -14.79 -32.40 2.99
N LYS A 99 -14.61 -31.84 1.78
CA LYS A 99 -15.41 -32.22 0.59
C LYS A 99 -15.16 -33.66 0.18
N ILE A 100 -13.90 -34.12 0.21
CA ILE A 100 -13.54 -35.51 -0.12
C ILE A 100 -14.18 -36.46 0.90
N VAL A 101 -14.01 -36.20 2.19
CA VAL A 101 -14.62 -37.00 3.27
C VAL A 101 -16.14 -37.05 3.12
N SER A 102 -16.77 -35.91 2.85
CA SER A 102 -18.22 -35.84 2.63
C SER A 102 -18.68 -36.66 1.42
N ARG A 103 -17.88 -36.73 0.35
CA ARG A 103 -18.17 -37.54 -0.84
C ARG A 103 -18.07 -39.04 -0.53
N VAL A 104 -17.02 -39.46 0.17
CA VAL A 104 -16.79 -40.87 0.55
C VAL A 104 -17.89 -41.37 1.51
N LEU A 105 -18.29 -40.55 2.48
CA LEU A 105 -19.37 -40.90 3.41
C LEU A 105 -20.72 -41.06 2.68
N LYS A 106 -21.00 -40.20 1.69
CA LYS A 106 -22.21 -40.30 0.85
C LYS A 106 -22.20 -41.55 -0.03
N SER A 107 -21.07 -41.90 -0.64
CA SER A 107 -20.98 -43.09 -1.49
C SER A 107 -21.13 -44.40 -0.69
N ARG A 108 -20.62 -44.45 0.55
CA ARG A 108 -20.84 -45.62 1.44
C ARG A 108 -22.30 -45.79 1.83
N ARG A 109 -22.97 -44.71 2.25
CA ARG A 109 -24.40 -44.74 2.62
C ARG A 109 -25.36 -45.06 1.47
N GLY A 110 -24.97 -44.81 0.23
CA GLY A 110 -25.77 -45.16 -0.95
C GLY A 110 -25.46 -46.54 -1.51
N ALA A 111 -24.46 -47.24 -0.97
CA ALA A 111 -24.11 -48.62 -1.31
C ALA A 111 -24.70 -49.64 -0.30
N GLU A 112 -25.07 -49.18 0.89
CA GLU A 112 -26.05 -49.83 1.79
C GLU A 112 -27.47 -49.52 1.34
#